data_AF-K9R9D2-F1
#
_entry.id   AF-K9R9D2-F1
#
_cell.length_a   1.000
_cell.length_b   1.000
_cell.length_c   1.000
_cell.angle_alpha   90.00
_cell.angle_beta   90.00
_cell.angle_gamma   90.00
#
_symmetry.space_group_name_H-M   'P 1'
#
loop_
_entity.id
_entity.type
_entity.pdbx_description
1 polymer ?
#
loop_
_entity_poly.entity_id
_entity_poly.type
_entity_poly.pdbx_seq_one_letter_code
_entity_poly.pdbx_strand_id
1 'polypeptide(L)'
;MSKFSVIFSIVISTLSVLPAQFAQARDSRIPAPSQASLELDLLTNPRGNVITADTIYQQQLTVPSLWWAQEQSENKLLDNWIAYPAINSQPGRVDLIVNEQIWSVLDYLERYKFVNHLGSVARTYGYNIRVFNYEKEPLATYTCNLSLTTPLCNIDMNATSLLTNTSN
;
A
#
# COMPACT_ATOMS: atom_id res chain seq x y z
N MET A 1 -59.33 4.78 53.76
CA MET A 1 -59.12 4.45 52.33
C MET A 1 -58.54 5.67 51.62
N SER A 2 -57.48 5.46 50.83
CA SER A 2 -57.02 6.32 49.70
C SER A 2 -56.41 7.69 50.04
N LYS A 3 -55.26 8.15 49.52
CA LYS A 3 -54.22 7.64 48.60
C LYS A 3 -53.02 8.58 48.77
N PHE A 4 -51.80 8.07 48.98
CA PHE A 4 -50.57 8.87 48.86
C PHE A 4 -50.15 8.87 47.39
N SER A 5 -50.08 10.05 46.78
CA SER A 5 -49.59 10.24 45.42
C SER A 5 -48.08 10.47 45.45
N VAL A 6 -47.30 9.54 44.91
CA VAL A 6 -45.85 9.67 44.77
C VAL A 6 -45.56 10.00 43.30
N ILE A 7 -44.95 11.17 43.06
CA ILE A 7 -44.53 11.60 41.73
C ILE A 7 -43.05 11.25 41.58
N PHE A 8 -42.74 10.33 40.66
CA PHE A 8 -41.38 9.90 40.36
C PHE A 8 -40.85 10.70 39.17
N SER A 9 -39.99 11.69 39.43
CA SER A 9 -39.34 12.49 38.38
C SER A 9 -38.09 11.76 37.88
N ILE A 10 -38.13 11.26 36.64
CA ILE A 10 -36.98 10.64 35.97
C ILE A 10 -36.15 11.75 35.33
N VAL A 11 -34.91 11.92 35.78
CA VAL A 11 -33.92 12.84 35.18
C VAL A 11 -33.11 12.04 34.16
N ILE A 12 -33.34 12.28 32.87
CA ILE A 12 -32.56 11.65 31.79
C ILE A 12 -31.32 12.52 31.55
N SER A 13 -30.19 12.11 32.12
CA SER A 13 -28.89 12.72 31.81
C SER A 13 -28.43 12.27 30.43
N THR A 14 -28.36 13.19 29.46
CA THR A 14 -27.78 12.92 28.14
C THR A 14 -26.29 12.68 28.28
N LEU A 15 -25.86 11.43 28.15
CA LEU A 15 -24.45 11.04 28.15
C LEU A 15 -23.84 11.42 26.79
N SER A 16 -23.14 12.55 26.73
CA SER A 16 -22.41 13.00 25.54
C SER A 16 -21.23 12.07 25.27
N VAL A 17 -21.41 11.08 24.39
CA VAL A 17 -20.31 10.25 23.90
C VAL A 17 -19.50 11.09 22.91
N LEU A 18 -18.37 11.63 23.36
CA LEU A 18 -17.40 12.25 22.47
C LEU A 18 -16.85 11.17 21.51
N PRO A 19 -16.80 11.42 20.19
CA PRO A 19 -16.18 10.47 19.28
C PRO A 19 -14.69 10.36 19.63
N ALA A 20 -14.28 9.19 20.11
CA ALA A 20 -12.87 8.86 20.23
C ALA A 20 -12.28 8.87 18.81
N GLN A 21 -11.51 9.90 18.50
CA GLN A 21 -10.72 9.92 17.28
C GLN A 21 -9.67 8.81 17.41
N PHE A 22 -9.91 7.69 16.74
CA PHE A 22 -8.91 6.63 16.60
C PHE A 22 -7.75 7.18 15.76
N ALA A 23 -6.74 7.74 16.40
CA ALA A 23 -5.47 8.01 15.75
C ALA A 23 -4.83 6.65 15.40
N GLN A 24 -4.60 6.38 14.12
CA GLN A 24 -3.78 5.24 13.74
C GLN A 24 -2.36 5.48 14.25
N ALA A 25 -1.92 4.69 15.22
CA ALA A 25 -0.55 4.74 15.71
C ALA A 25 0.39 4.19 14.63
N ARG A 26 1.03 5.08 13.88
CA ARG A 26 2.12 4.72 12.96
C ARG A 26 3.41 4.58 13.75
N ASP A 27 4.12 3.46 13.62
CA ASP A 27 5.47 3.32 14.19
C ASP A 27 6.40 4.31 13.47
N SER A 28 6.90 5.30 14.20
CA SER A 28 7.79 6.36 13.69
C SER A 28 9.09 5.83 13.07
N ARG A 29 9.44 4.56 13.32
CA ARG A 29 10.61 3.90 12.72
C ARG A 29 10.35 3.46 11.28
N ILE A 30 9.10 3.35 10.85
CA ILE A 30 8.76 2.99 9.47
C ILE A 30 8.59 4.29 8.66
N PRO A 31 9.40 4.49 7.60
CA PRO A 31 9.32 5.72 6.80
C PRO A 31 7.95 5.87 6.14
N ALA A 32 7.63 7.09 5.72
CA ALA A 32 6.50 7.36 4.84
C ALA A 32 6.68 6.64 3.49
N PRO A 33 5.60 6.17 2.82
CA PRO A 33 5.74 5.64 1.47
C PRO A 33 6.21 6.77 0.54
N SER A 34 6.93 6.39 -0.52
CA SER A 34 7.39 7.35 -1.52
C SER A 34 6.21 8.11 -2.13
N GLN A 35 6.37 9.42 -2.29
CA GLN A 35 5.35 10.33 -2.83
C GLN A 35 5.59 10.68 -4.31
N ALA A 36 6.59 10.06 -4.96
CA ALA A 36 6.87 10.34 -6.37
C ALA A 36 5.68 9.91 -7.25
N SER A 37 5.39 10.65 -8.31
CA SER A 37 4.31 10.28 -9.23
C SER A 37 4.57 8.96 -9.95
N LEU A 38 3.50 8.26 -10.35
CA LEU A 38 3.60 7.09 -11.23
C LEU A 38 3.92 7.52 -12.66
N GLU A 39 4.98 6.95 -13.23
CA GLU A 39 5.53 7.27 -14.55
C GLU A 39 5.20 6.18 -15.58
N LEU A 40 3.93 6.10 -15.98
CA LEU A 40 3.45 5.08 -16.93
C LEU A 40 4.14 5.10 -18.30
N ASP A 41 4.75 6.22 -18.70
CA ASP A 41 5.50 6.32 -19.96
C ASP A 41 6.77 5.46 -19.95
N LEU A 42 7.29 5.10 -18.77
CA LEU A 42 8.44 4.20 -18.64
C LEU A 42 8.11 2.76 -19.01
N LEU A 43 6.83 2.36 -19.03
CA LEU A 43 6.43 1.01 -19.47
C LEU A 43 6.78 0.78 -20.94
N THR A 44 6.63 1.81 -21.79
CA THR A 44 6.86 1.68 -23.24
C THR A 44 8.20 2.29 -23.69
N ASN A 45 8.74 3.22 -22.91
CA ASN A 45 10.02 3.87 -23.19
C ASN A 45 10.86 3.95 -21.90
N PRO A 46 11.44 2.82 -21.45
CA PRO A 46 12.24 2.78 -20.23
C PRO A 46 13.49 3.67 -20.38
N ARG A 47 13.76 4.49 -19.36
CA ARG A 47 14.91 5.42 -19.33
C ARG A 47 15.77 5.18 -18.10
N GLY A 48 17.06 5.46 -18.23
CA GLY A 48 18.03 5.31 -17.14
C GLY A 48 18.16 3.85 -16.69
N ASN A 49 18.14 3.64 -15.37
CA ASN A 49 18.31 2.32 -14.76
C ASN A 49 16.96 1.68 -14.34
N VAL A 50 15.85 2.20 -14.84
CA VAL A 50 14.52 1.67 -14.53
C VAL A 50 14.35 0.29 -15.15
N ILE A 51 13.75 -0.63 -14.40
CA ILE A 51 13.49 -2.00 -14.84
C ILE A 51 11.97 -2.17 -14.94
N THR A 52 11.48 -2.60 -16.09
CA THR A 52 10.09 -2.97 -16.34
C THR A 52 9.99 -4.43 -16.76
N ALA A 53 8.75 -4.93 -16.90
CA ALA A 53 8.47 -6.27 -17.42
C ALA A 53 9.15 -6.54 -18.79
N ASP A 54 9.33 -5.50 -19.62
CA ASP A 54 9.87 -5.61 -20.97
C ASP A 54 11.40 -5.46 -21.06
N THR A 55 12.05 -4.97 -20.01
CA THR A 55 13.52 -4.77 -19.97
C THR A 55 14.29 -5.92 -19.32
N ILE A 56 13.63 -7.06 -19.10
CA ILE A 56 14.19 -8.18 -18.36
C ILE A 56 15.20 -8.94 -19.20
N TYR A 57 16.43 -9.08 -18.69
CA TYR A 57 17.40 -10.02 -19.23
C TYR A 57 17.02 -11.45 -18.80
N GLN A 58 16.29 -12.17 -19.65
CA GLN A 58 15.83 -13.56 -19.40
C GLN A 58 16.94 -14.57 -19.04
N GLN A 59 18.21 -14.24 -19.26
CA GLN A 59 19.37 -15.11 -18.97
C GLN A 59 19.85 -15.02 -17.51
N GLN A 60 19.43 -14.02 -16.75
CA GLN A 60 19.75 -13.85 -15.32
C GLN A 60 18.50 -13.38 -14.57
N LEU A 61 18.24 -13.91 -13.37
CA LEU A 61 17.12 -13.46 -12.53
C LEU A 61 17.24 -11.95 -12.30
N THR A 62 16.42 -11.14 -12.96
CA THR A 62 16.39 -9.70 -12.73
C THR A 62 15.86 -9.45 -11.33
N VAL A 63 16.61 -8.68 -10.57
CA VAL A 63 16.26 -8.29 -9.21
C VAL A 63 15.42 -7.02 -9.22
N PRO A 64 14.25 -6.98 -8.55
CA PRO A 64 13.59 -8.11 -7.89
C PRO A 64 12.91 -9.02 -8.93
N SER A 65 12.73 -10.31 -8.58
CA SER A 65 12.08 -11.35 -9.40
C SER A 65 10.58 -11.13 -9.64
N LEU A 66 10.14 -9.88 -9.79
CA LEU A 66 8.74 -9.47 -9.94
C LEU A 66 8.09 -10.05 -11.18
N TRP A 67 8.87 -10.35 -12.22
CA TRP A 67 8.40 -11.09 -13.39
C TRP A 67 7.83 -12.45 -13.03
N TRP A 68 8.50 -13.19 -12.15
CA TRP A 68 7.97 -14.47 -11.70
C TRP A 68 6.67 -14.29 -10.92
N ALA A 69 6.56 -13.18 -10.18
CA ALA A 69 5.35 -12.87 -9.43
C ALA A 69 4.20 -12.35 -10.31
N GLN A 70 4.49 -11.76 -11.47
CA GLN A 70 3.52 -11.42 -12.52
C GLN A 70 3.03 -12.68 -13.24
N GLU A 71 3.93 -13.57 -13.64
CA GLU A 71 3.62 -14.86 -14.27
C GLU A 71 2.76 -15.75 -13.36
N GLN A 72 3.00 -15.73 -12.05
CA GLN A 72 2.21 -16.46 -11.06
C GLN A 72 0.99 -15.68 -10.56
N SER A 73 0.76 -14.44 -11.01
CA SER A 73 -0.37 -13.66 -10.51
C SER A 73 -1.67 -14.35 -10.92
N GLU A 74 -2.36 -14.88 -9.91
CA GLU A 74 -3.65 -15.52 -10.10
C GLU A 74 -4.57 -14.54 -10.84
N ASN A 75 -5.28 -15.05 -11.85
CA ASN A 75 -6.26 -14.33 -12.66
C ASN A 75 -5.73 -13.16 -13.50
N LYS A 76 -4.40 -12.96 -13.64
CA LYS A 76 -3.80 -11.78 -14.30
C LYS A 76 -4.05 -10.48 -13.53
N LEU A 77 -4.03 -10.54 -12.20
CA LEU A 77 -4.22 -9.36 -11.35
C LEU A 77 -3.10 -8.33 -11.52
N LEU A 78 -1.84 -8.77 -11.61
CA LEU A 78 -0.70 -7.88 -11.85
C LEU A 78 -0.52 -7.72 -13.36
N ASP A 79 -0.89 -6.57 -13.90
CA ASP A 79 -0.79 -6.30 -15.34
C ASP A 79 0.63 -5.86 -15.73
N ASN A 80 1.25 -5.00 -14.93
CA ASN A 80 2.57 -4.42 -15.20
C ASN A 80 3.30 -3.98 -13.93
N TRP A 81 4.58 -3.65 -14.05
CA TRP A 81 5.35 -3.08 -12.95
C TRP A 81 6.54 -2.25 -13.45
N ILE A 82 6.97 -1.32 -12.59
CA ILE A 82 8.13 -0.47 -12.79
C ILE A 82 8.98 -0.51 -11.51
N ALA A 83 10.21 -0.98 -11.61
CA ALA A 83 11.18 -0.95 -10.53
C ALA A 83 12.18 0.19 -10.72
N TYR A 84 12.28 1.00 -9.68
CA TYR A 84 13.19 2.12 -9.52
C TYR A 84 14.28 1.69 -8.55
N PRO A 85 15.52 1.44 -9.02
CA PRO A 85 16.61 1.06 -8.13
C PRO A 85 16.87 2.11 -7.06
N ALA A 86 17.50 1.67 -5.97
CA ALA A 86 17.94 2.56 -4.90
C ALA A 86 18.88 3.65 -5.43
N ILE A 87 18.67 4.89 -4.99
CA ILE A 87 19.54 6.03 -5.32
C ILE A 87 20.02 6.64 -4.01
N ASN A 88 21.34 6.70 -3.82
CA ASN A 88 21.97 7.18 -2.60
C ASN A 88 21.45 6.43 -1.36
N SER A 89 20.86 7.14 -0.40
CA SER A 89 20.28 6.60 0.83
C SER A 89 18.79 6.24 0.72
N GLN A 90 18.17 6.40 -0.46
CA GLN A 90 16.77 6.05 -0.67
C GLN A 90 16.66 4.58 -1.08
N PRO A 91 15.81 3.79 -0.42
CA PRO A 91 15.58 2.40 -0.82
C PRO A 91 14.97 2.34 -2.21
N GLY A 92 15.13 1.18 -2.86
CA GLY A 92 14.46 0.92 -4.12
C GLY A 92 12.94 0.99 -3.96
N ARG A 93 12.24 1.27 -5.06
CA ARG A 93 10.78 1.28 -5.10
C ARG A 93 10.28 0.49 -6.29
N VAL A 94 9.20 -0.23 -6.11
CA VAL A 94 8.46 -0.86 -7.20
C VAL A 94 7.05 -0.28 -7.21
N ASP A 95 6.64 0.20 -8.36
CA ASP A 95 5.25 0.56 -8.62
C ASP A 95 4.61 -0.58 -9.40
N LEU A 96 3.64 -1.25 -8.76
CA LEU A 96 2.85 -2.33 -9.33
C LEU A 96 1.58 -1.75 -9.94
N ILE A 97 1.27 -2.16 -11.17
CA ILE A 97 0.07 -1.73 -11.90
C ILE A 97 -0.85 -2.94 -12.01
N VAL A 98 -1.99 -2.89 -11.32
CA VAL A 98 -2.97 -3.98 -11.32
C VAL A 98 -4.07 -3.76 -12.34
N ASN A 99 -4.67 -4.87 -12.77
CA ASN A 99 -5.91 -4.84 -13.52
C ASN A 99 -7.05 -4.35 -12.62
N GLU A 100 -7.62 -3.19 -12.91
CA GLU A 100 -8.67 -2.60 -12.07
C GLU A 100 -9.97 -3.42 -12.04
N GLN A 101 -10.33 -4.06 -13.15
CA GLN A 101 -11.54 -4.88 -13.22
C GLN A 101 -11.44 -6.07 -12.28
N ILE A 102 -10.26 -6.68 -12.18
CA ILE A 102 -10.01 -7.78 -11.25
C ILE A 102 -9.86 -7.22 -9.82
N TRP A 103 -9.06 -6.18 -9.62
CA TRP A 103 -8.83 -5.60 -8.29
C TRP A 103 -10.12 -5.19 -7.58
N SER A 104 -11.06 -4.58 -8.31
CA SER A 104 -12.32 -4.06 -7.77
C SER A 104 -13.25 -5.15 -7.22
N VAL A 105 -13.16 -6.38 -7.75
CA VAL A 105 -14.00 -7.51 -7.29
C VAL A 105 -13.37 -8.32 -6.15
N LEU A 106 -12.06 -8.15 -5.90
CA LEU A 106 -11.37 -8.81 -4.79
C LEU A 106 -11.83 -8.28 -3.44
N ASP A 107 -11.90 -9.15 -2.45
CA ASP A 107 -12.12 -8.77 -1.07
C ASP A 107 -10.85 -8.17 -0.42
N TYR A 108 -11.02 -7.64 0.80
CA TYR A 108 -9.90 -7.06 1.55
C TYR A 108 -8.75 -8.04 1.78
N LEU A 109 -9.06 -9.31 2.10
CA LEU A 109 -8.07 -10.31 2.43
C LEU A 109 -7.26 -10.73 1.19
N GLU A 110 -7.91 -10.86 0.05
CA GLU A 110 -7.27 -11.15 -1.24
C GLU A 110 -6.31 -10.02 -1.65
N ARG A 111 -6.77 -8.76 -1.58
CA ARG A 111 -5.92 -7.58 -1.85
C ARG A 111 -4.75 -7.51 -0.88
N TYR A 112 -4.99 -7.75 0.42
CA TYR A 112 -3.94 -7.75 1.42
C TYR A 112 -2.91 -8.86 1.18
N LYS A 113 -3.35 -10.09 0.85
CA LYS A 113 -2.47 -11.21 0.51
C LYS A 113 -1.57 -10.86 -0.67
N PHE A 114 -2.13 -10.28 -1.73
CA PHE A 114 -1.38 -9.82 -2.90
C PHE A 114 -0.29 -8.82 -2.50
N VAL A 115 -0.65 -7.74 -1.79
CA VAL A 115 0.28 -6.69 -1.36
C VAL A 115 1.34 -7.25 -0.42
N ASN A 116 0.95 -8.06 0.56
CA ASN A 116 1.87 -8.65 1.52
C ASN A 116 2.85 -9.63 0.85
N HIS A 117 2.39 -10.44 -0.09
CA HIS A 117 3.22 -11.39 -0.81
C HIS A 117 4.27 -10.66 -1.66
N LEU A 118 3.84 -9.76 -2.55
CA LEU A 118 4.76 -9.01 -3.41
C LEU A 118 5.68 -8.08 -2.63
N GLY A 119 5.16 -7.41 -1.59
CA GLY A 119 5.98 -6.60 -0.70
C GLY A 119 7.03 -7.42 0.04
N SER A 120 6.68 -8.64 0.47
CA SER A 120 7.62 -9.55 1.12
C SER A 120 8.69 -10.09 0.17
N VAL A 121 8.38 -10.24 -1.12
CA VAL A 121 9.38 -10.56 -2.16
C VAL A 121 10.25 -9.35 -2.45
N ALA A 122 9.68 -8.18 -2.70
CA ALA A 122 10.43 -6.97 -3.04
C ALA A 122 11.40 -6.53 -1.92
N ARG A 123 11.00 -6.65 -0.65
CA ARG A 123 11.86 -6.25 0.48
C ARG A 123 13.15 -7.05 0.59
N THR A 124 13.17 -8.32 0.15
CA THR A 124 14.41 -9.13 0.21
C THR A 124 15.48 -8.61 -0.74
N TYR A 125 15.07 -7.77 -1.70
CA TYR A 125 15.91 -7.08 -2.65
C TYR A 125 16.13 -5.60 -2.32
N GLY A 126 15.67 -5.12 -1.16
CA GLY A 126 15.81 -3.73 -0.75
C GLY A 126 14.80 -2.76 -1.38
N TYR A 127 13.63 -3.26 -1.79
CA TYR A 127 12.57 -2.46 -2.38
C TYR A 127 11.33 -2.35 -1.48
N ASN A 128 10.71 -1.16 -1.48
CA ASN A 128 9.33 -0.96 -1.05
C ASN A 128 8.39 -1.08 -2.25
N ILE A 129 7.10 -1.37 -2.02
CA ILE A 129 6.12 -1.42 -3.12
C ILE A 129 4.97 -0.44 -2.94
N ARG A 130 4.43 0.02 -4.07
CA ARG A 130 3.17 0.77 -4.18
C ARG A 130 2.31 0.11 -5.24
N VAL A 131 1.01 0.10 -5.05
CA VAL A 131 0.04 -0.49 -5.99
C VAL A 131 -0.83 0.62 -6.56
N PHE A 132 -1.00 0.61 -7.87
CA PHE A 132 -1.80 1.57 -8.63
C PHE A 132 -2.67 0.88 -9.67
N ASN A 133 -3.72 1.56 -10.14
CA ASN A 133 -4.36 1.26 -11.42
C ASN A 133 -3.73 2.13 -12.56
N TYR A 134 -4.21 1.95 -13.79
CA TYR A 134 -3.78 2.76 -14.94
C TYR A 134 -4.24 4.23 -14.88
N GLU A 135 -5.24 4.54 -14.05
CA GLU A 135 -5.66 5.93 -13.75
C GLU A 135 -4.72 6.63 -12.78
N LYS A 136 -3.66 5.94 -12.33
CA LYS A 136 -2.67 6.40 -11.35
C LYS A 136 -3.25 6.60 -9.94
N GLU A 137 -4.40 5.99 -9.66
CA GLU A 137 -4.97 5.97 -8.32
C GLU A 137 -4.10 5.09 -7.42
N PRO A 138 -3.66 5.61 -6.26
CA PRO A 138 -2.93 4.80 -5.28
C PRO A 138 -3.89 3.85 -4.56
N LEU A 139 -3.62 2.55 -4.64
CA LEU A 139 -4.49 1.50 -4.09
C LEU A 139 -3.92 0.88 -2.81
N ALA A 140 -2.60 0.68 -2.72
CA ALA A 140 -1.97 0.16 -1.53
C ALA A 140 -0.47 0.49 -1.47
N THR A 141 0.12 0.38 -0.28
CA THR A 141 1.58 0.42 -0.10
C THR A 141 2.07 -0.66 0.85
N TYR A 142 3.31 -1.12 0.64
CA TYR A 142 4.08 -1.93 1.58
C TYR A 142 5.42 -1.22 1.77
N THR A 143 5.61 -0.63 2.94
CA THR A 143 6.79 0.20 3.23
C THR A 143 7.52 -0.35 4.44
N CYS A 144 8.83 -0.56 4.29
CA CYS A 144 9.70 -1.04 5.35
C CYS A 144 10.78 -0.02 5.69
N ASN A 145 11.23 -0.06 6.94
CA ASN A 145 12.56 0.40 7.29
C ASN A 145 13.59 -0.68 6.94
N LEU A 146 14.22 -0.52 5.78
CA LEU A 146 15.18 -1.46 5.21
C LEU A 146 16.60 -1.29 5.79
N SER A 147 16.81 -0.29 6.66
CA SER A 147 18.09 -0.09 7.36
C SER A 147 18.25 -0.97 8.60
N LEU A 148 17.21 -1.74 8.97
CA LEU A 148 17.20 -2.64 10.11
C LEU A 148 17.54 -4.07 9.68
N THR A 149 18.21 -4.83 10.55
CA THR A 149 18.51 -6.26 10.34
C THR A 149 17.25 -7.11 10.19
N THR A 150 16.20 -6.76 10.93
CA THR A 150 14.83 -7.28 10.73
C THR A 150 13.95 -6.12 10.27
N PRO A 151 13.58 -6.04 8.98
CA PRO A 151 12.80 -4.93 8.46
C PRO A 151 11.45 -4.80 9.18
N LEU A 152 11.19 -3.60 9.72
CA LEU A 152 9.88 -3.22 10.24
C LEU A 152 9.05 -2.68 9.09
N CYS A 153 7.91 -3.31 8.80
CA CYS A 153 7.10 -3.03 7.62
C CYS A 153 5.65 -2.69 7.98
N ASN A 154 5.05 -1.81 7.20
CA ASN A 154 3.64 -1.45 7.30
C ASN A 154 2.95 -1.63 5.94
N ILE A 155 1.72 -2.12 5.98
CA ILE A 155 0.83 -2.18 4.82
C ILE A 155 -0.26 -1.13 5.01
N ASP A 156 -0.45 -0.28 4.00
CA ASP A 156 -1.56 0.67 3.93
C ASP A 156 -2.44 0.28 2.74
N MET A 157 -3.66 -0.21 3.00
CA MET A 157 -4.60 -0.72 1.98
C MET A 157 -5.54 0.34 1.39
N ASN A 158 -5.51 1.56 1.93
CA ASN A 158 -6.30 2.68 1.38
C ASN A 158 -5.39 3.74 0.74
N ALA A 159 -4.07 3.50 0.80
CA ALA A 159 -2.98 4.37 0.37
C ALA A 159 -3.23 5.86 0.62
N THR A 160 -3.99 6.19 1.66
CA THR A 160 -4.45 7.56 1.93
C THR A 160 -3.25 8.45 2.23
N SER A 161 -2.19 7.85 2.76
CA SER A 161 -0.88 8.47 2.97
C SER A 161 -0.18 8.97 1.69
N LEU A 162 -0.61 8.56 0.50
CA LEU A 162 -0.16 9.10 -0.79
C LEU A 162 -0.99 10.32 -1.26
N LEU A 163 -2.15 10.56 -0.64
CA LEU A 163 -3.09 11.64 -0.98
C LEU A 163 -3.03 12.83 0.00
N THR A 164 -2.53 12.63 1.23
CA THR A 164 -2.58 13.65 2.29
C THR A 164 -1.52 14.74 2.22
N ASN A 165 -0.58 14.69 1.26
CA ASN A 165 0.52 15.67 1.15
C ASN A 165 0.44 16.58 -0.09
N THR A 166 -0.65 16.51 -0.87
CA THR A 166 -0.87 17.42 -2.01
C THR A 166 -1.43 18.78 -1.60
N SER A 167 -1.54 19.05 -0.30
CA SER A 167 -1.97 20.32 0.27
C SER A 167 -0.95 20.81 1.28
N ASN A 168 0.18 21.34 0.77
CA ASN A 168 1.05 22.33 1.41
C ASN A 168 1.77 23.12 0.32
#